data_AF-A0A7C8AKF9-F1
#
_entry.id   AF-A0A7C8AKF9-F1
#
_cell.length_a   1.000
_cell.length_b   1.000
_cell.length_c   1.000
_cell.angle_alpha   90.00
_cell.angle_beta   90.00
_cell.angle_gamma   90.00
#
_symmetry.space_group_name_H-M   'P 1'
#
loop_
_entity.id
_entity.type
_entity.pdbx_description
1 polymer ?
#
loop_
_entity_poly.entity_id
_entity_poly.type
_entity_poly.pdbx_seq_one_letter_code
_entity_poly.pdbx_strand_id
1 'polypeptide(L)'
;MSKKIVLAEKVKGKSKEIADELNRFFREKGIFAVNLIGSPGAGKTSLLEAMAPRLHGRAAVIEGDIQTDHDRQRIEQSGLCACQINTLGACHLDAAMVRKAVN
;
A
#
# COMPACT_ATOMS: atom_id res chain seq x y z
N MET A 1 19.44 32.65 9.23
CA MET A 1 20.21 31.39 9.28
C MET A 1 19.27 30.23 9.46
N SER A 2 19.12 29.34 8.45
CA SER A 2 18.26 28.16 8.58
C SER A 2 19.03 27.02 9.26
N LYS A 3 18.52 26.55 10.41
CA LYS A 3 19.01 25.32 11.04
C LYS A 3 18.40 24.14 10.31
N LYS A 4 19.23 23.36 9.60
CA LYS A 4 18.86 22.01 9.16
C LYS A 4 18.99 21.06 10.34
N ILE A 5 17.88 20.45 10.73
CA ILE A 5 17.87 19.31 11.65
C ILE A 5 17.84 18.05 10.78
N VAL A 6 18.87 17.22 10.90
CA VAL A 6 18.95 15.93 10.21
C VAL A 6 18.11 14.93 11.00
N LEU A 7 16.97 14.53 10.45
CA LEU A 7 16.08 13.55 11.07
C LEU A 7 16.59 12.12 10.79
N ALA A 8 17.21 11.55 11.83
CA ALA A 8 17.33 10.14 12.22
C ALA A 8 17.60 9.09 11.12
N GLU A 9 18.86 8.63 11.08
CA GLU A 9 19.37 7.50 10.28
C GLU A 9 18.89 6.10 10.73
N LYS A 10 18.17 5.98 11.86
CA LYS A 10 17.93 4.68 12.53
C LYS A 10 16.64 3.94 12.15
N VAL A 11 15.74 4.51 11.35
CA VAL A 11 14.45 3.86 11.00
C VAL A 11 14.57 2.88 9.81
N LYS A 12 15.64 2.97 9.00
CA LYS A 12 15.75 2.23 7.73
C LYS A 12 16.04 0.73 7.86
N GLY A 13 16.77 0.29 8.89
CA GLY A 13 17.29 -1.09 8.99
C GLY A 13 16.19 -2.14 9.12
N LYS A 14 15.32 -2.00 10.13
CA LYS A 14 14.26 -2.97 10.43
C LYS A 14 13.18 -3.04 9.35
N SER A 15 12.91 -1.91 8.67
CA SER A 15 11.95 -1.88 7.57
C SER A 15 12.47 -2.63 6.34
N LYS A 16 13.78 -2.60 6.09
CA LYS A 16 14.41 -3.29 4.96
C LYS A 16 14.34 -4.82 5.10
N GLU A 17 14.64 -5.35 6.28
CA GLU A 17 14.55 -6.81 6.53
C GLU A 17 13.13 -7.33 6.29
N ILE A 18 12.11 -6.61 6.77
CA ILE A 18 10.70 -6.96 6.56
C ILE A 18 10.30 -6.85 5.08
N ALA A 19 10.81 -5.84 4.37
CA ALA A 19 10.57 -5.70 2.93
C ALA A 19 11.19 -6.87 2.13
N ASP A 20 12.38 -7.32 2.50
CA ASP A 20 13.03 -8.48 1.88
C ASP A 20 12.27 -9.79 2.16
N GLU A 21 11.70 -9.96 3.36
CA GLU A 21 10.80 -11.06 3.69
C GLU A 21 9.52 -11.03 2.83
N LEU A 22 8.88 -9.86 2.69
CA LEU A 22 7.69 -9.70 1.86
C LEU A 22 7.96 -10.01 0.39
N ASN A 23 9.10 -9.55 -0.13
CA ASN A 23 9.50 -9.83 -1.51
C ASN A 23 9.65 -11.35 -1.75
N ARG A 24 10.24 -12.08 -0.79
CA ARG A 24 10.32 -13.54 -0.84
C ARG A 24 8.92 -14.18 -0.79
N PHE A 25 8.09 -13.75 0.15
CA PHE A 25 6.72 -14.22 0.29
C PHE A 25 5.90 -14.07 -1.01
N PHE A 26 5.89 -12.88 -1.60
CA PHE A 26 5.17 -12.64 -2.85
C PHE A 26 5.73 -13.48 -4.00
N ARG A 27 7.05 -13.58 -4.11
CA ARG A 27 7.71 -14.39 -5.15
C ARG A 27 7.38 -15.87 -5.03
N GLU A 28 7.44 -16.43 -3.83
CA GLU A 28 7.12 -17.85 -3.56
C GLU A 28 5.65 -18.17 -3.86
N LYS A 29 4.76 -17.20 -3.65
CA LYS A 29 3.32 -17.32 -3.95
C LYS A 29 2.97 -17.00 -5.41
N GLY A 30 3.94 -16.58 -6.24
CA GLY A 30 3.70 -16.16 -7.63
C GLY A 30 2.88 -14.86 -7.73
N ILE A 31 2.91 -14.02 -6.70
CA ILE A 31 2.19 -12.75 -6.63
C ILE A 31 3.09 -11.63 -7.14
N PHE A 32 2.61 -10.88 -8.13
CA PHE A 32 3.27 -9.65 -8.58
C PHE A 32 2.75 -8.46 -7.76
N ALA A 33 3.53 -8.00 -6.79
CA ALA A 33 3.17 -6.87 -5.94
C ALA A 33 3.59 -5.53 -6.58
N VAL A 34 2.66 -4.56 -6.60
CA VAL A 34 2.88 -3.22 -7.13
C VAL A 34 2.62 -2.19 -6.05
N ASN A 35 3.57 -1.29 -5.81
CA ASN A 35 3.40 -0.16 -4.91
C ASN A 35 2.99 1.09 -5.72
N LEU A 36 1.73 1.49 -5.63
CA LEU A 36 1.18 2.64 -6.35
C LEU A 36 1.22 3.90 -5.46
N ILE A 37 2.22 4.76 -5.68
CA ILE A 37 2.42 6.00 -4.93
C ILE A 37 2.02 7.21 -5.78
N GLY A 38 1.34 8.18 -5.19
CA GLY A 38 1.01 9.45 -5.83
C GLY A 38 0.35 10.43 -4.87
N SER A 39 0.40 11.72 -5.22
CA SER A 39 -0.19 12.80 -4.44
C SER A 39 -1.70 12.58 -4.17
N PRO A 40 -2.27 13.25 -3.16
CA PRO A 40 -3.73 13.33 -3.00
C PRO A 40 -4.38 13.80 -4.31
N GLY A 41 -5.43 13.12 -4.75
CA GLY A 41 -6.13 13.46 -6.01
C GLY A 41 -5.41 13.06 -7.31
N ALA A 42 -4.27 12.37 -7.27
CA ALA A 42 -3.55 11.93 -8.48
C ALA A 42 -4.26 10.82 -9.30
N GLY A 43 -5.47 10.42 -8.91
CA GLY A 43 -6.27 9.43 -9.66
C GLY A 43 -5.92 7.96 -9.40
N LYS A 44 -5.25 7.63 -8.29
CA LYS A 44 -4.88 6.25 -7.93
C LYS A 44 -6.08 5.29 -7.92
N THR A 45 -7.14 5.66 -7.18
CA THR A 45 -8.37 4.86 -7.10
C THR A 45 -9.04 4.72 -8.46
N SER A 46 -9.16 5.82 -9.21
CA SER A 46 -9.74 5.81 -10.56
C SER A 46 -8.97 4.93 -11.54
N LEU A 47 -7.64 4.88 -11.44
CA LEU A 47 -6.81 3.99 -12.23
C LEU A 47 -7.12 2.51 -11.91
N LEU A 48 -7.22 2.17 -10.62
CA LEU A 48 -7.55 0.80 -10.18
C LEU A 48 -8.94 0.38 -10.64
N GLU A 49 -9.94 1.26 -10.50
CA GLU A 49 -11.31 1.03 -11.00
C GLU A 49 -11.31 0.76 -12.52
N ALA A 50 -10.58 1.56 -13.30
CA ALA A 50 -10.49 1.39 -14.75
C ALA A 50 -9.74 0.11 -15.16
N MET A 51 -8.83 -0.38 -14.32
CA MET A 51 -8.10 -1.63 -14.55
C MET A 51 -8.87 -2.88 -14.11
N ALA A 52 -9.77 -2.76 -13.12
CA ALA A 52 -10.50 -3.89 -12.53
C ALA A 52 -11.12 -4.86 -13.55
N PRO A 53 -11.83 -4.39 -14.61
CA PRO A 53 -12.41 -5.30 -15.61
C PRO A 53 -11.38 -6.14 -16.36
N ARG A 54 -10.14 -5.65 -16.49
CA ARG A 54 -9.04 -6.33 -17.21
C ARG A 54 -8.27 -7.32 -16.33
N LEU A 55 -8.42 -7.20 -15.01
CA LEU A 55 -7.71 -8.04 -14.04
C LEU A 55 -8.47 -9.35 -13.75
N HIS A 56 -9.76 -9.42 -14.10
CA HIS A 56 -10.61 -10.62 -13.97
C HIS A 56 -10.56 -11.22 -12.55
N GLY A 57 -10.60 -10.38 -11.51
CA GLY A 57 -10.55 -10.81 -10.11
C GLY A 57 -9.20 -11.39 -9.65
N ARG A 58 -8.14 -11.31 -10.45
CA ARG A 58 -6.79 -11.82 -10.11
C ARG A 58 -5.93 -10.81 -9.36
N ALA A 59 -6.54 -9.79 -8.77
CA ALA A 59 -5.84 -8.74 -8.04
C ALA A 59 -6.57 -8.42 -6.73
N ALA A 60 -5.77 -8.12 -5.71
CA ALA A 60 -6.22 -7.57 -4.44
C ALA A 60 -5.47 -6.26 -4.18
N VAL A 61 -6.13 -5.31 -3.51
CA VAL A 61 -5.57 -4.00 -3.20
C VAL A 61 -5.39 -3.86 -1.70
N ILE A 62 -4.25 -3.34 -1.28
CA ILE A 62 -4.02 -2.86 0.08
C ILE A 62 -4.08 -1.34 0.02
N GLU A 63 -5.06 -0.77 0.70
CA GLU A 63 -5.32 0.67 0.76
C GLU A 63 -4.74 1.23 2.07
N GLY A 64 -4.17 2.43 2.04
CA GLY A 64 -3.52 3.07 3.18
C GLY A 64 -4.04 4.50 3.40
N ASP A 65 -5.27 4.64 3.84
CA ASP A 65 -5.89 5.92 4.19
C ASP A 65 -5.91 6.18 5.70
N ILE A 66 -5.94 7.46 6.07
CA ILE A 66 -5.85 7.95 7.44
C ILE A 66 -7.13 7.68 8.22
N GLN A 67 -8.31 7.69 7.58
CA GLN A 67 -9.57 7.59 8.32
C GLN A 67 -10.79 7.05 7.56
N THR A 68 -10.87 7.15 6.23
CA THR A 68 -12.09 6.80 5.50
C THR A 68 -11.95 5.46 4.79
N ASP A 69 -13.04 4.71 4.67
CA ASP A 69 -13.07 3.45 3.91
C ASP A 69 -13.61 3.66 2.49
N HIS A 70 -13.65 4.92 2.02
CA HIS A 70 -14.25 5.30 0.76
C HIS A 70 -13.50 4.70 -0.44
N ASP A 71 -12.17 4.75 -0.44
CA ASP A 71 -11.38 4.17 -1.52
C ASP A 71 -11.51 2.63 -1.53
N ARG A 72 -11.53 1.97 -0.36
CA ARG A 72 -11.82 0.54 -0.25
C ARG A 72 -13.18 0.19 -0.87
N GLN A 73 -14.25 0.87 -0.48
CA GLN A 73 -15.60 0.60 -0.98
C GLN A 73 -15.70 0.75 -2.50
N ARG A 74 -15.07 1.79 -3.05
CA ARG A 74 -14.99 2.04 -4.49
C ARG A 74 -14.28 0.90 -5.24
N ILE A 75 -13.17 0.42 -4.69
CA ILE A 75 -12.43 -0.71 -5.26
C ILE A 75 -13.26 -2.00 -5.19
N GLU A 76 -13.92 -2.27 -4.06
CA GLU A 76 -14.80 -3.44 -3.92
C GLU A 76 -15.97 -3.41 -4.92
N GLN A 77 -16.58 -2.24 -5.13
CA GLN A 77 -17.63 -2.04 -6.14
C GLN A 77 -17.13 -2.27 -7.58
N SER A 78 -15.83 -2.08 -7.86
CA SER A 78 -15.22 -2.39 -9.15
C SER A 78 -14.96 -3.89 -9.37
N GLY A 79 -15.21 -4.73 -8.34
CA GLY A 79 -15.03 -6.19 -8.40
C GLY A 79 -13.65 -6.69 -7.97
N LEU A 80 -12.83 -5.83 -7.35
CA LEU A 80 -11.55 -6.19 -6.77
C LEU A 80 -11.68 -6.37 -5.25
N CYS A 81 -10.91 -7.29 -4.66
CA CYS A 81 -10.82 -7.37 -3.21
C CYS A 81 -9.95 -6.23 -2.68
N ALA A 82 -10.35 -5.57 -1.59
CA ALA A 82 -9.57 -4.52 -0.97
C ALA A 82 -9.45 -4.70 0.55
N CYS A 83 -8.24 -4.47 1.08
CA CYS A 83 -7.94 -4.45 2.51
C CYS A 83 -7.52 -3.04 2.91
N GLN A 84 -8.21 -2.46 3.89
CA GLN A 84 -7.90 -1.14 4.45
C GLN A 84 -6.85 -1.27 5.54
N ILE A 85 -5.79 -0.45 5.46
CA ILE A 85 -4.88 -0.17 6.56
C ILE A 85 -5.15 1.26 7.03
N ASN A 86 -5.65 1.42 8.25
CA ASN A 86 -5.73 2.74 8.86
C ASN A 86 -4.32 3.14 9.34
N THR A 87 -3.78 4.20 8.76
CA THR A 87 -2.40 4.65 9.04
C THR A 87 -2.28 5.46 10.33
N LEU A 88 -3.39 5.77 11.02
CA LEU A 88 -3.46 6.54 12.27
C LEU A 88 -2.67 7.87 12.20
N GLY A 89 -2.74 8.55 11.05
CA GLY A 89 -2.06 9.82 10.79
C GLY A 89 -0.69 9.70 10.13
N ALA A 90 -0.20 8.50 9.84
CA ALA A 90 0.98 8.33 9.00
C ALA A 90 0.65 8.61 7.52
N CYS A 91 1.54 9.33 6.82
CA CYS A 91 1.39 9.70 5.42
C CYS A 91 1.93 8.64 4.43
N HIS A 92 2.33 7.47 4.92
CA HIS A 92 2.89 6.39 4.11
C HIS A 92 2.60 5.02 4.75
N LEU A 93 2.66 3.96 3.93
CA LEU A 93 2.68 2.58 4.38
C LEU A 93 4.13 2.13 4.59
N ASP A 94 4.38 1.39 5.68
CA ASP A 94 5.65 0.70 5.90
C ASP A 94 5.53 -0.81 5.66
N ALA A 95 6.67 -1.50 5.59
CA ALA A 95 6.71 -2.94 5.35
C ALA A 95 6.02 -3.76 6.46
N ALA A 96 6.03 -3.29 7.71
CA ALA A 96 5.37 -3.99 8.81
C ALA A 96 3.84 -3.92 8.72
N MET A 97 3.30 -2.79 8.25
CA MET A 97 1.88 -2.63 7.95
C MET A 97 1.45 -3.60 6.85
N VAL A 98 2.19 -3.65 5.73
CA VAL A 98 1.89 -4.57 4.62
C VAL A 98 1.96 -6.03 5.08
N ARG A 99 2.96 -6.40 5.89
CA ARG A 99 3.08 -7.76 6.42
C ARG A 99 1.87 -8.20 7.25
N LYS A 100 1.23 -7.29 7.98
CA LYS A 100 0.01 -7.59 8.72
C LYS A 100 -1.22 -7.79 7.82
N ALA A 101 -1.22 -7.20 6.62
CA ALA A 101 -2.34 -7.31 5.69
C ALA A 101 -2.30 -8.57 4.80
N VAL A 102 -1.12 -9.21 4.69
CA VAL A 102 -0.92 -10.38 3.81
C VAL A 102 -0.68 -11.71 4.56
N ASN A 103 -0.58 -11.66 5.89
CA ASN A 103 -0.52 -12.82 6.77
C ASN A 103 -1.92 -13.13 7.32
#